data_AF-A0AAF0ZMF7-F1
#
_entry.id   AF-A0AAF0ZMF7-F1
#
_cell.length_a   1.000
_cell.length_b   1.000
_cell.length_c   1.000
_cell.angle_alpha   90.00
_cell.angle_beta   90.00
_cell.angle_gamma   90.00
#
_symmetry.space_group_name_H-M   'P 1'
#
loop_
_entity.id
_entity.type
_entity.pdbx_description
1 polymer ?
#
loop_
_entity_poly.entity_id
_entity_poly.type
_entity_poly.pdbx_seq_one_letter_code
_entity_poly.pdbx_strand_id
1 'polypeptide(L)' 'TTAAIGRVQNRYYNGKSRPIRRKHSNVRSYLTNGTINVDYVKSCNNLADPLTKVLTREKVWSTSRGMGLKPINL' A
#
# COMPACT_ATOMS: atom_id res chain seq x y z
N THR A 1 -4.90 -10.92 1.24
CA THR A 1 -5.45 -9.54 1.33
C THR A 1 -6.65 -9.46 2.26
N THR A 2 -7.61 -10.39 2.18
CA THR A 2 -8.76 -10.50 3.11
C THR A 2 -8.35 -10.60 4.58
N ALA A 3 -7.27 -11.33 4.89
CA ALA A 3 -6.73 -11.45 6.24
C ALA A 3 -6.18 -10.12 6.81
N ALA A 4 -5.75 -9.17 5.97
CA ALA A 4 -5.28 -7.86 6.44
C ALA A 4 -6.46 -6.95 6.78
N ILE A 5 -7.49 -6.95 5.93
CA ILE A 5 -8.75 -6.23 6.17
C ILE A 5 -9.39 -6.72 7.48
N GLY A 6 -9.51 -8.04 7.65
CA GLY A 6 -10.04 -8.62 8.89
C GLY A 6 -9.23 -8.23 10.14
N ARG A 7 -7.90 -8.09 10.05
CA ARG A 7 -7.07 -7.62 11.18
C ARG A 7 -7.27 -6.14 11.51
N VAL A 8 -7.48 -5.30 10.50
CA VAL A 8 -7.72 -3.86 10.69
C VAL A 8 -9.10 -3.63 11.31
N GLN A 9 -10.11 -4.35 10.81
CA GLN A 9 -11.49 -4.30 11.32
C GLN A 9 -11.64 -4.95 12.71
N ASN A 10 -10.83 -5.98 13.03
CA ASN A 10 -10.86 -6.63 14.32
C ASN A 10 -10.33 -5.71 15.43
N ARG A 11 -11.22 -5.24 16.31
CA ARG A 11 -10.90 -4.35 17.43
C ARG A 11 -9.87 -4.93 18.42
N TYR A 12 -9.79 -6.25 18.55
CA TYR A 12 -8.91 -6.93 19.50
C TYR A 12 -7.50 -7.19 18.96
N TYR A 13 -7.29 -7.13 17.65
CA TYR A 13 -5.96 -7.32 17.06
C TYR A 13 -5.06 -6.11 17.32
N ASN A 14 -3.98 -6.31 18.09
CA ASN A 14 -3.06 -5.24 18.51
C ASN A 14 -1.76 -5.15 17.69
N GLY A 15 -1.55 -6.04 16.70
CA GLY A 15 -0.30 -6.12 15.95
C GLY A 15 0.87 -6.69 16.77
N LYS A 16 1.72 -7.52 16.14
CA LYS A 16 2.85 -8.15 16.84
C LYS A 16 4.01 -7.19 17.15
N SER A 17 4.20 -6.13 16.35
CA SER A 17 5.30 -5.17 16.51
C SER A 17 4.81 -3.73 16.62
N ARG A 18 5.63 -2.87 17.26
CA ARG A 18 5.30 -1.44 17.47
C ARG A 18 4.98 -0.69 16.16
N PRO A 19 5.73 -0.87 15.05
CA PRO A 19 5.39 -0.19 13.79
C PRO A 19 4.03 -0.60 13.23
N ILE A 20 3.70 -1.90 13.26
CA ILE A 20 2.42 -2.42 12.76
C ILE A 20 1.27 -1.89 13.62
N ARG A 21 1.43 -1.93 14.95
CA ARG A 21 0.42 -1.43 15.90
C ARG A 21 0.07 0.04 15.65
N ARG A 22 1.07 0.90 15.44
CA ARG A 22 0.85 2.33 15.14
C ARG A 22 0.07 2.54 13.84
N LYS A 23 0.44 1.83 12.77
CA LYS A 23 -0.27 1.90 11.49
C LYS A 23 -1.74 1.46 11.64
N HIS A 24 -1.98 0.35 12.33
CA HIS A 24 -3.33 -0.17 12.54
C HIS A 24 -4.20 0.76 13.40
N SER A 25 -3.63 1.37 14.45
CA SER A 25 -4.33 2.35 15.29
C SER A 25 -4.90 3.50 14.48
N ASN A 26 -4.09 4.08 13.58
CA ASN A 26 -4.50 5.20 12.75
C ASN A 26 -5.58 4.78 11.74
N VAL A 27 -5.36 3.68 11.02
CA VAL A 27 -6.32 3.16 10.04
C VAL A 27 -7.67 2.84 10.71
N ARG A 28 -7.66 2.27 11.91
CA ARG A 28 -8.90 1.99 12.65
C ARG A 28 -9.61 3.27 13.09
N SER A 29 -8.87 4.29 13.54
CA SER A 29 -9.45 5.60 13.87
C SER A 29 -10.18 6.18 12.67
N TYR A 30 -9.53 6.18 11.49
CA TYR A 30 -10.13 6.68 10.26
C TYR A 30 -11.35 5.87 9.81
N LEU A 31 -11.32 4.55 9.96
CA LEU A 31 -12.49 3.70 9.69
C LEU A 31 -13.64 3.98 10.65
N THR A 32 -13.35 4.16 11.94
CA THR A 32 -14.38 4.42 12.98
C THR A 32 -15.03 5.78 12.77
N ASN A 33 -14.24 6.77 12.32
CA ASN A 33 -14.72 8.09 11.97
C ASN A 33 -15.41 8.14 10.59
N GLY A 34 -15.47 7.02 9.86
CA GLY A 34 -16.04 6.96 8.51
C GLY A 34 -15.25 7.72 7.45
N THR A 35 -14.02 8.16 7.75
CA THR A 35 -13.17 8.95 6.85
C THR A 35 -12.64 8.12 5.68
N ILE A 36 -12.43 6.82 5.90
CA ILE A 36 -11.96 5.89 4.86
C ILE A 36 -12.85 4.65 4.82
N ASN A 37 -13.02 4.06 3.64
CA ASN A 37 -13.52 2.70 3.49
C ASN A 37 -12.38 1.77 3.06
N VAL A 38 -12.49 0.48 3.38
CA VAL A 38 -11.46 -0.53 3.05
C VAL A 38 -12.11 -1.69 2.30
N ASP A 39 -11.81 -1.78 1.01
CA ASP A 39 -12.27 -2.85 0.13
C ASP A 39 -11.09 -3.66 -0.42
N TYR A 40 -11.38 -4.90 -0.82
CA TYR A 40 -10.41 -5.76 -1.47
C TYR A 40 -10.42 -5.56 -2.98
N VAL A 41 -9.25 -5.24 -3.54
CA VAL A 41 -9.01 -5.21 -4.98
C VAL A 41 -8.05 -6.34 -5.35
N LYS A 42 -8.39 -7.11 -6.38
CA LYS A 42 -7.53 -8.17 -6.92
C LYS A 42 -6.20 -7.56 -7.41
N SER A 43 -5.08 -8.26 -7.18
CA SER A 43 -3.73 -7.74 -7.49
C SER A 43 -3.57 -7.24 -8.94
N CYS A 44 -4.15 -7.94 -9.91
CA CYS A 44 -4.11 -7.53 -11.33
C CYS A 44 -4.83 -6.20 -11.61
N ASN A 45 -5.72 -5.78 -10.72
CA ASN A 45 -6.47 -4.53 -10.81
C ASN A 45 -5.90 -3.45 -9.87
N ASN A 46 -4.80 -3.74 -9.16
CA ASN A 46 -4.19 -2.80 -8.23
C ASN A 46 -3.25 -1.83 -8.95
N LEU A 47 -3.78 -0.67 -9.34
CA LEU A 47 -3.04 0.43 -9.97
C LEU A 47 -1.84 0.93 -9.14
N ALA A 48 -1.89 0.80 -7.82
CA ALA A 48 -0.81 1.25 -6.93
C ALA A 48 0.28 0.19 -6.71
N ASP A 49 0.05 -1.09 -7.07
CA ASP A 49 1.03 -2.17 -6.88
C ASP A 49 2.39 -1.84 -7.53
N PRO A 50 2.47 -1.33 -8.78
CA PRO A 50 3.73 -0.92 -9.41
C PRO A 50 4.46 0.20 -8.65
N LEU A 51 3.73 1.03 -7.91
CA LEU A 51 4.30 2.16 -7.14
C LEU A 51 4.83 1.71 -5.78
N THR A 52 4.31 0.61 -5.23
CA THR A 52 4.75 0.05 -3.95
C THR A 52 5.83 -1.02 -4.08
N LYS A 53 5.94 -1.63 -5.26
CA LYS A 53 7.05 -2.53 -5.57
C LYS A 53 8.29 -1.72 -5.86
N VAL A 54 9.42 -2.16 -5.29
CA VAL A 54 10.73 -1.68 -5.72
C VAL A 54 10.88 -2.08 -7.19
N LEU A 55 10.73 -1.10 -8.07
CA LEU A 55 11.03 -1.27 -9.48
C LEU A 55 12.55 -1.36 -9.62
N THR A 56 13.02 -2.32 -10.41
CA THR A 56 14.44 -2.38 -10.75
C THR A 56 14.82 -1.08 -11.47
N ARG A 57 16.01 -0.54 -11.17
CA ARG A 57 16.51 0.70 -11.78
C ARG A 57 16.40 0.68 -13.29
N GLU A 58 16.74 -0.44 -13.92
CA GLU A 58 16.64 -0.63 -15.37
C GLU A 58 15.22 -0.48 -15.91
N LYS A 59 14.23 -1.01 -15.18
CA LYS A 59 12.82 -0.91 -15.56
C LYS A 59 12.31 0.52 -15.40
N VAL A 60 12.73 1.23 -14.35
CA VAL A 60 12.42 2.66 -14.17
C VAL A 60 13.07 3.50 -15.26
N TRP A 61 14.34 3.23 -15.58
CA TRP A 61 15.11 3.95 -16.59
C TRP A 61 14.51 3.79 -17.99
N SER A 62 14.21 2.55 -18.39
CA SER A 62 13.62 2.22 -19.70
C SER A 62 12.22 2.79 -19.86
N THR A 63 11.35 2.65 -18.85
CA THR A 63 9.99 3.23 -18.88
C THR A 63 10.01 4.75 -18.89
N SER A 64 10.88 5.39 -18.10
CA SER A 64 11.04 6.86 -18.11
C SER A 64 11.42 7.38 -19.49
N ARG A 65 12.36 6.71 -20.19
CA ARG A 65 12.76 7.07 -21.55
C ARG A 65 11.61 6.91 -22.56
N GLY A 66 10.85 5.82 -22.47
CA GLY A 66 9.68 5.57 -23.32
C GLY A 66 8.54 6.59 -23.12
N MET A 67 8.46 7.19 -21.94
CA MET A 67 7.51 8.28 -21.62
C MET A 67 8.04 9.68 -22.00
N GLY A 68 9.25 9.79 -22.57
CA GLY A 68 9.89 11.08 -22.87
C GLY A 68 10.41 11.84 -21.63
N LEU A 69 10.43 11.19 -20.48
CA LEU A 69 10.98 11.75 -19.24
C LEU A 69 12.51 11.60 -19.25
N LYS A 70 13.21 12.56 -18.63
CA LYS A 70 14.65 12.46 -18.41
C LYS A 70 14.93 11.30 -17.44
N PRO A 71 15.66 10.25 -17.85
CA PRO A 71 15.94 9.13 -16.96
C PRO A 71 16.80 9.60 -15.78
N ILE A 72 16.47 9.14 -14.57
CA ILE A 72 17.25 9.45 -13.37
C ILE A 72 18.41 8.45 -13.31
N ASN A 73 19.65 8.95 -13.35
CA ASN A 73 20.83 8.17 -13.01
C ASN A 73 20.94 8.14 -11.48
N LEU A 74 20.36 7.10 -10.86
CA LEU A 74 20.56 6.79 -9.43
C LEU A 74 21.92 6.16 -9.16
#